data_AF-X6NE05-F1
#
_entry.id   AF-X6NE05-F1
#
_cell.length_a   1.000
_cell.length_b   1.000
_cell.length_c   1.000
_cell.angle_alpha   90.00
_cell.angle_beta   90.00
_cell.angle_gamma   90.00
#
_symmetry.space_group_name_H-M   'P 1'
#
loop_
_entity.id
_entity.type
_entity.pdbx_description
1 polymer ?
#
loop_
_entity_poly.entity_id
_entity_poly.type
_entity_poly.pdbx_seq_one_letter_code
_entity_poly.pdbx_strand_id
1 'polypeptide(L)'
;MPKPLEAYLRSMSQHSLPITFISMSFSDMLTKYSSLSNGNVDLMTQTTSSSLVHVPNPQHACTQRLTYTQTENGSSMMKDDSVIQLSVKNVCTIHALVNISHGLGGVLDGAWTVVLETFEKLDFIFHKLPWRLVNDKQEPISADSHWNDEVKMLDARLQQLFESSVYLDDQALNALLVALGHLSSSSLAGLATTMNDSGPVSPPTQVQSSQSTESTSLHNTLEMKETLEKVKSFALRKFVETMEVNIYRLDTFWTDAYGHLHLVINNKYHPQLRKFGMSCLLQIQLKALTSVYGAHRDNANDESADEIAKQAQNMAISNNANLQATKKEIKQQTVVLIMNSLEKIEFQKTLLSPYTKLFASKYDDTREQVIKSVSELLEQCGQYITVGWPTIVELLHCVVFIPFQKKKKKGRGTFFKTCMLVTG
;
A
#
# COMPACT_ATOMS: atom_id res chain seq x y z
N MET A 1 21.07 7.07 -20.36
CA MET A 1 20.31 6.12 -21.19
C MET A 1 19.73 5.05 -20.27
N PRO A 2 18.47 4.62 -20.43
CA PRO A 2 17.92 3.53 -19.62
C PRO A 2 18.75 2.26 -19.80
N LYS A 3 18.90 1.46 -18.73
CA LYS A 3 19.59 0.16 -18.80
C LYS A 3 18.87 -0.71 -19.86
N PRO A 4 19.56 -1.60 -20.61
CA PRO A 4 18.93 -2.43 -21.65
C PRO A 4 17.69 -3.20 -21.17
N LEU A 5 17.74 -3.73 -19.93
CA LEU A 5 16.61 -4.42 -19.29
C LEU A 5 15.40 -3.50 -19.08
N GLU A 6 15.63 -2.26 -18.63
CA GLU A 6 14.57 -1.28 -18.40
C GLU A 6 13.90 -0.84 -19.71
N ALA A 7 14.68 -0.70 -20.78
CA ALA A 7 14.15 -0.40 -22.11
C ALA A 7 13.28 -1.55 -22.64
N TYR A 8 13.72 -2.80 -22.44
CA TYR A 8 12.96 -3.99 -22.80
C TYR A 8 11.65 -4.09 -22.01
N LEU A 9 11.71 -3.94 -20.68
CA LEU A 9 10.52 -3.97 -19.82
C LEU A 9 9.55 -2.84 -20.15
N ARG A 10 10.05 -1.64 -20.45
CA ARG A 10 9.20 -0.52 -20.91
C ARG A 10 8.46 -0.84 -22.20
N SER A 11 9.10 -1.52 -23.15
CA SER A 11 8.42 -1.98 -24.37
C SER A 11 7.36 -3.04 -24.05
N MET A 12 7.68 -4.04 -23.21
CA MET A 12 6.69 -5.03 -22.78
C MET A 12 5.48 -4.41 -22.06
N SER A 13 5.73 -3.47 -21.15
CA SER A 13 4.70 -2.71 -20.43
C SER A 13 3.74 -1.99 -21.38
N GLN A 14 4.25 -1.40 -22.46
CA GLN A 14 3.41 -0.76 -23.49
C GLN A 14 2.53 -1.77 -24.24
N HIS A 15 3.03 -2.97 -24.48
CA HIS A 15 2.27 -4.03 -25.17
C HIS A 15 1.31 -4.81 -24.25
N SER A 16 1.53 -4.78 -22.93
CA SER A 16 0.62 -5.40 -21.95
C SER A 16 -0.70 -4.66 -21.73
N LEU A 17 -0.75 -3.37 -22.07
CA LEU A 17 -1.89 -2.50 -21.81
C LEU A 17 -2.62 -2.14 -23.10
N PRO A 18 -3.95 -1.93 -23.05
CA PRO A 18 -4.65 -1.27 -24.15
C PRO A 18 -4.02 0.11 -24.43
N ILE A 19 -3.99 0.52 -25.71
CA ILE A 19 -3.35 1.76 -26.17
C ILE A 19 -3.82 2.98 -25.34
N THR A 20 -5.09 2.99 -24.94
CA THR A 20 -5.69 4.06 -24.14
C THR A 20 -5.05 4.24 -22.76
N PHE A 21 -4.38 3.23 -22.20
CA PHE A 21 -3.77 3.25 -20.86
C PHE A 21 -2.26 3.47 -20.85
N ILE A 22 -1.61 3.39 -22.02
CA ILE A 22 -0.14 3.49 -22.11
C ILE A 22 0.34 4.85 -21.57
N SER A 23 -0.32 5.95 -21.95
CA SER A 23 0.05 7.30 -21.55
C SER A 23 -0.74 7.87 -20.38
N MET A 24 -1.70 7.13 -19.81
CA MET A 24 -2.50 7.62 -18.70
C MET A 24 -1.70 7.63 -17.40
N SER A 25 -1.76 8.74 -16.67
CA SER A 25 -1.34 8.84 -15.27
C SER A 25 -2.40 8.26 -14.33
N PHE A 26 -2.02 8.01 -13.07
CA PHE A 26 -2.98 7.61 -12.03
C PHE A 26 -4.12 8.63 -11.84
N SER A 27 -3.80 9.92 -11.96
CA SER A 27 -4.78 11.01 -11.95
C SER A 27 -5.80 10.86 -13.09
N ASP A 28 -5.32 10.62 -14.32
CA ASP A 28 -6.18 10.44 -15.50
C ASP A 28 -7.09 9.21 -15.33
N MET A 29 -6.56 8.13 -14.73
CA MET A 29 -7.32 6.94 -14.41
C MET A 29 -8.48 7.25 -13.47
N LEU A 30 -8.22 7.97 -12.36
CA LEU A 30 -9.28 8.35 -11.41
C LEU A 30 -10.33 9.28 -11.99
N THR A 31 -9.93 10.21 -12.86
CA THR A 31 -10.86 11.08 -13.59
C THR A 31 -11.78 10.24 -14.48
N LYS A 32 -11.21 9.28 -15.22
CA LYS A 32 -11.97 8.36 -16.08
C LYS A 32 -12.92 7.45 -15.28
N TYR A 33 -12.50 6.96 -14.12
CA TYR A 33 -13.39 6.23 -13.22
C TYR A 33 -14.56 7.08 -12.74
N SER A 34 -14.29 8.32 -12.34
CA SER A 34 -15.34 9.24 -11.86
C SER A 34 -16.34 9.59 -12.97
N SER A 35 -15.89 9.77 -14.21
CA SER A 35 -16.81 9.96 -15.35
C SER A 35 -17.68 8.74 -15.62
N LEU A 36 -17.13 7.53 -15.50
CA LEU A 36 -17.90 6.28 -15.69
C LEU A 36 -18.89 6.05 -14.54
N SER A 37 -18.51 6.38 -13.30
CA SER A 37 -19.38 6.27 -12.13
C SER A 37 -20.53 7.27 -12.18
N ASN A 38 -20.30 8.49 -12.66
CA ASN A 38 -21.32 9.53 -12.74
C ASN A 38 -22.29 9.33 -13.92
N GLY A 39 -21.91 8.57 -14.95
CA GLY A 39 -22.77 8.22 -16.07
C GLY A 39 -23.85 7.17 -15.78
N ASN A 40 -23.85 6.56 -14.58
CA ASN A 40 -24.83 5.55 -14.16
C ASN A 40 -25.97 6.10 -13.30
N VAL A 41 -26.07 7.42 -13.13
CA VAL A 41 -27.17 8.09 -12.40
C VAL A 41 -27.99 8.93 -13.38
N ASP A 42 -28.64 8.28 -14.35
CA ASP A 42 -29.84 8.80 -15.06
C ASP A 42 -30.28 7.78 -16.13
N LEU A 43 -30.80 6.64 -15.69
CA LEU A 43 -31.62 5.77 -16.55
C LEU A 43 -32.89 5.35 -15.84
N MET A 44 -33.64 6.33 -15.36
CA MET A 44 -35.09 6.22 -15.13
C MET A 44 -35.66 7.62 -14.91
N THR A 45 -36.05 8.31 -15.99
CA THR A 45 -37.27 9.13 -16.08
C THR A 45 -37.32 9.88 -17.43
N GLN A 46 -38.54 9.96 -17.97
CA GLN A 46 -39.04 10.79 -19.08
C GLN A 46 -38.94 10.18 -20.50
N THR A 47 -39.97 9.49 -21.02
CA THR A 47 -41.23 9.98 -21.64
C THR A 47 -41.10 11.11 -22.66
N THR A 48 -41.21 10.71 -23.94
CA THR A 48 -41.97 11.33 -25.06
C THR A 48 -42.03 12.86 -25.19
N SER A 49 -41.42 13.41 -26.25
CA SER A 49 -42.02 14.30 -27.28
C SER A 49 -40.90 14.94 -28.15
N SER A 50 -40.79 14.64 -29.45
CA SER A 50 -41.42 15.27 -30.63
C SER A 50 -40.59 16.39 -31.30
N SER A 51 -39.99 16.03 -32.45
CA SER A 51 -39.90 16.77 -33.73
C SER A 51 -39.22 18.15 -33.84
N LEU A 52 -38.14 18.27 -34.65
CA LEU A 52 -38.18 18.81 -36.03
C LEU A 52 -36.78 18.92 -36.68
N VAL A 53 -36.82 18.87 -38.01
CA VAL A 53 -35.76 18.63 -39.00
C VAL A 53 -35.11 19.94 -39.49
N HIS A 54 -33.78 20.02 -39.64
CA HIS A 54 -33.13 20.82 -40.69
C HIS A 54 -31.64 20.48 -40.93
N VAL A 55 -31.25 20.28 -42.20
CA VAL A 55 -29.92 20.01 -42.79
C VAL A 55 -29.95 20.58 -44.24
N PRO A 56 -28.87 20.88 -44.99
CA PRO A 56 -27.47 21.37 -44.75
C PRO A 56 -27.20 22.72 -45.52
N ASN A 57 -26.03 23.40 -45.54
CA ASN A 57 -24.75 23.07 -46.21
C ASN A 57 -23.86 24.37 -46.33
N PRO A 58 -22.69 24.41 -47.00
CA PRO A 58 -21.34 24.45 -46.42
C PRO A 58 -20.53 25.72 -46.84
N GLN A 59 -19.27 25.87 -46.43
CA GLN A 59 -18.19 26.44 -47.27
C GLN A 59 -16.79 26.42 -46.61
N HIS A 60 -15.83 25.78 -47.31
CA HIS A 60 -14.35 25.97 -47.35
C HIS A 60 -13.50 25.69 -46.08
N ALA A 61 -12.31 25.06 -46.10
CA ALA A 61 -11.49 24.39 -47.12
C ALA A 61 -10.29 23.66 -46.44
N CYS A 62 -9.75 22.62 -47.11
CA CYS A 62 -8.35 22.12 -47.17
C CYS A 62 -7.61 21.77 -45.83
N THR A 63 -7.09 20.56 -45.60
CA THR A 63 -5.94 19.95 -46.31
C THR A 63 -5.78 18.45 -45.94
N GLN A 64 -5.27 17.68 -46.90
CA GLN A 64 -5.19 16.21 -47.04
C GLN A 64 -4.35 15.45 -45.99
N ARG A 65 -4.80 14.23 -45.60
CA ARG A 65 -3.92 13.06 -45.38
C ARG A 65 -4.67 11.71 -45.41
N LEU A 66 -4.29 10.85 -46.37
CA LEU A 66 -4.42 9.39 -46.48
C LEU A 66 -5.75 8.71 -46.10
N THR A 67 -6.49 8.35 -47.16
CA THR A 67 -7.67 7.49 -47.23
C THR A 67 -7.36 6.01 -46.98
N TYR A 68 -8.13 5.37 -46.10
CA TYR A 68 -8.43 3.94 -46.16
C TYR A 68 -9.94 3.80 -46.40
N THR A 69 -10.30 3.12 -47.49
CA THR A 69 -11.68 2.95 -47.97
C THR A 69 -12.47 2.03 -47.04
N GLN A 70 -13.51 2.56 -46.41
CA GLN A 70 -14.59 1.79 -45.80
C GLN A 70 -15.59 1.41 -46.90
N THR A 71 -15.78 0.11 -47.13
CA THR A 71 -17.01 -0.42 -47.70
C THR A 71 -18.02 -0.55 -46.58
N GLU A 72 -18.98 0.35 -46.54
CA GLU A 72 -20.19 0.22 -45.71
C GLU A 72 -21.01 -0.98 -46.21
N ASN A 73 -21.34 -1.90 -45.31
CA ASN A 73 -22.53 -2.73 -45.41
C ASN A 73 -22.97 -3.19 -44.00
N GLY A 74 -24.03 -2.54 -43.52
CA GLY A 74 -25.11 -3.14 -42.72
C GLY A 74 -24.76 -3.89 -41.44
N SER A 75 -24.74 -3.19 -40.31
CA SER A 75 -25.58 -3.49 -39.13
C SER A 75 -25.22 -2.54 -37.99
N SER A 76 -26.19 -1.73 -37.59
CA SER A 76 -26.11 -0.84 -36.43
C SER A 76 -26.03 -1.69 -35.15
N MET A 77 -24.84 -1.90 -34.62
CA MET A 77 -24.64 -2.23 -33.21
C MET A 77 -24.06 -1.00 -32.54
N MET A 78 -24.73 -0.53 -31.49
CA MET A 78 -24.26 0.56 -30.66
C MET A 78 -22.80 0.31 -30.26
N LYS A 79 -21.90 1.21 -30.63
CA LYS A 79 -20.52 1.16 -30.17
C LYS A 79 -20.53 1.44 -28.67
N ASP A 80 -20.35 0.37 -27.92
CA ASP A 80 -20.05 0.41 -26.49
C ASP A 80 -18.62 0.94 -26.29
N ASP A 81 -18.41 2.23 -26.59
CA ASP A 81 -17.12 2.92 -26.46
C ASP A 81 -16.65 3.03 -24.98
N SER A 82 -17.43 2.49 -24.05
CA SER A 82 -17.16 2.50 -22.60
C SER A 82 -16.38 1.28 -22.09
N VAL A 83 -16.44 0.14 -22.80
CA VAL A 83 -15.84 -1.12 -22.36
C VAL A 83 -14.42 -1.29 -22.89
N ILE A 84 -13.47 -1.55 -21.98
CA ILE A 84 -12.07 -1.73 -22.34
C ILE A 84 -11.88 -3.10 -23.00
N GLN A 85 -11.23 -3.12 -24.16
CA GLN A 85 -10.92 -4.35 -24.86
C GLN A 85 -9.50 -4.81 -24.50
N LEU A 86 -9.39 -5.98 -23.86
CA LEU A 86 -8.14 -6.68 -23.63
C LEU A 86 -7.96 -7.76 -24.69
N SER A 87 -6.91 -7.67 -25.49
CA SER A 87 -6.60 -8.70 -26.48
C SER A 87 -5.91 -9.90 -25.84
N VAL A 88 -5.96 -11.07 -26.49
CA VAL A 88 -5.16 -12.25 -26.10
C VAL A 88 -3.67 -11.90 -25.98
N LYS A 89 -3.14 -11.07 -26.89
CA LYS A 89 -1.74 -10.62 -26.86
C LYS A 89 -1.42 -9.81 -25.60
N ASN A 90 -2.37 -9.00 -25.13
CA ASN A 90 -2.21 -8.27 -23.88
C ASN A 90 -2.06 -9.28 -22.74
N VAL A 91 -2.97 -10.26 -22.64
CA VAL A 91 -2.94 -11.31 -21.60
C VAL A 91 -1.61 -12.05 -21.61
N CYS A 92 -1.16 -12.55 -22.76
CA CYS A 92 0.14 -13.23 -22.87
C CYS A 92 1.32 -12.34 -22.43
N THR A 93 1.30 -11.06 -22.79
CA THR A 93 2.36 -10.12 -22.42
C THR A 93 2.36 -9.84 -20.92
N ILE A 94 1.18 -9.74 -20.29
CA ILE A 94 1.07 -9.58 -18.84
C ILE A 94 1.56 -10.84 -18.12
N HIS A 95 1.24 -12.05 -18.61
CA HIS A 95 1.79 -13.30 -18.07
C HIS A 95 3.32 -13.30 -18.10
N ALA A 96 3.91 -12.92 -19.24
CA ALA A 96 5.36 -12.83 -19.37
C ALA A 96 5.94 -11.80 -18.39
N LEU A 97 5.29 -10.65 -18.23
CA LEU A 97 5.73 -9.61 -17.30
C LEU A 97 5.68 -10.09 -15.84
N VAL A 98 4.59 -10.72 -15.41
CA VAL A 98 4.44 -11.30 -14.07
C VAL A 98 5.47 -12.39 -13.82
N ASN A 99 5.72 -13.27 -14.81
CA ASN A 99 6.76 -14.29 -14.72
C ASN A 99 8.15 -13.70 -14.55
N ILE A 100 8.47 -12.63 -15.30
CA ILE A 100 9.74 -11.91 -15.16
C ILE A 100 9.86 -11.30 -13.76
N SER A 101 8.80 -10.67 -13.26
CA SER A 101 8.79 -10.10 -11.91
C SER A 101 9.04 -11.13 -10.81
N HIS A 102 8.42 -12.30 -10.90
CA HIS A 102 8.64 -13.41 -9.98
C HIS A 102 10.06 -13.99 -10.10
N GLY A 103 10.49 -14.31 -11.33
CA GLY A 103 11.74 -15.04 -11.57
C GLY A 103 13.00 -14.17 -11.48
N LEU A 104 12.89 -12.88 -11.80
CA LEU A 104 14.02 -11.94 -11.85
C LEU A 104 13.90 -10.82 -10.83
N GLY A 105 12.96 -10.90 -9.88
CA GLY A 105 12.73 -9.85 -8.88
C GLY A 105 13.98 -9.45 -8.09
N GLY A 106 14.91 -10.38 -7.87
CA GLY A 106 16.21 -10.15 -7.23
C GLY A 106 17.15 -9.20 -7.98
N VAL A 107 16.96 -9.01 -9.29
CA VAL A 107 17.89 -8.23 -10.14
C VAL A 107 17.21 -7.07 -10.88
N LEU A 108 15.90 -6.86 -10.68
CA LEU A 108 15.16 -5.80 -11.36
C LEU A 108 15.61 -4.40 -10.95
N ASP A 109 15.99 -4.18 -9.68
CA ASP A 109 16.48 -2.89 -9.19
C ASP A 109 15.52 -1.73 -9.62
N GLY A 110 16.02 -0.59 -10.08
CA GLY A 110 15.19 0.52 -10.57
C GLY A 110 14.22 0.18 -11.72
N ALA A 111 14.34 -0.99 -12.37
CA ALA A 111 13.35 -1.42 -13.37
C ALA A 111 12.00 -1.82 -12.74
N TRP A 112 11.96 -2.06 -11.42
CA TRP A 112 10.70 -2.25 -10.69
C TRP A 112 9.70 -1.13 -10.94
N THR A 113 10.15 0.12 -11.06
CA THR A 113 9.27 1.28 -11.27
C THR A 113 8.36 1.10 -12.49
N VAL A 114 8.91 0.72 -13.64
CA VAL A 114 8.15 0.55 -14.89
C VAL A 114 7.18 -0.63 -14.81
N VAL A 115 7.62 -1.71 -14.17
CA VAL A 115 6.82 -2.91 -13.94
C VAL A 115 5.63 -2.59 -13.03
N LEU A 116 5.87 -1.90 -11.92
CA LEU A 116 4.84 -1.55 -10.93
C LEU A 116 3.84 -0.52 -11.47
N GLU A 117 4.29 0.45 -12.27
CA GLU A 117 3.39 1.36 -12.99
C GLU A 117 2.42 0.59 -13.90
N THR A 118 2.91 -0.47 -14.54
CA THR A 118 2.07 -1.34 -15.37
C THR A 118 1.09 -2.13 -14.53
N PHE A 119 1.55 -2.67 -13.40
CA PHE A 119 0.69 -3.40 -12.47
C PHE A 119 -0.37 -2.51 -11.79
N GLU A 120 -0.09 -1.24 -11.49
CA GLU A 120 -1.09 -0.29 -10.99
C GLU A 120 -2.22 -0.10 -12.02
N LYS A 121 -1.86 0.05 -13.30
CA LYS A 121 -2.84 0.17 -14.38
C LYS A 121 -3.65 -1.11 -14.56
N LEU A 122 -3.02 -2.28 -14.43
CA LEU A 122 -3.70 -3.57 -14.52
C LEU A 122 -4.66 -3.81 -13.35
N ASP A 123 -4.23 -3.54 -12.12
CA ASP A 123 -5.09 -3.59 -10.93
C ASP A 123 -6.33 -2.71 -11.12
N PHE A 124 -6.12 -1.51 -11.65
CA PHE A 124 -7.20 -0.58 -11.93
C PHE A 124 -8.16 -1.08 -13.02
N ILE A 125 -7.64 -1.66 -14.12
CA ILE A 125 -8.47 -2.26 -15.17
C ILE A 125 -9.29 -3.43 -14.61
N PHE A 126 -8.65 -4.36 -13.89
CA PHE A 126 -9.30 -5.56 -13.41
C PHE A 126 -10.38 -5.29 -12.36
N HIS A 127 -10.17 -4.31 -11.48
CA HIS A 127 -11.04 -4.11 -10.31
C HIS A 127 -11.97 -2.90 -10.40
N LYS A 128 -11.68 -1.92 -11.27
CA LYS A 128 -12.39 -0.63 -11.26
C LYS A 128 -13.07 -0.29 -12.58
N LEU A 129 -12.85 -1.04 -13.65
CA LEU A 129 -13.40 -0.73 -14.97
C LEU A 129 -14.12 -1.93 -15.61
N PRO A 130 -15.14 -1.69 -16.43
CA PRO A 130 -15.70 -2.74 -17.28
C PRO A 130 -14.71 -3.05 -18.41
N TRP A 131 -14.29 -4.31 -18.50
CA TRP A 131 -13.43 -4.79 -19.57
C TRP A 131 -14.00 -6.07 -20.20
N ARG A 132 -13.61 -6.34 -21.44
CA ARG A 132 -13.93 -7.57 -22.17
C ARG A 132 -12.72 -8.11 -22.90
N LEU A 133 -12.64 -9.44 -23.02
CA LEU A 133 -11.63 -10.09 -23.84
C LEU A 133 -12.03 -10.09 -25.32
N VAL A 134 -11.04 -9.83 -26.18
CA VAL A 134 -11.19 -9.86 -27.63
C VAL A 134 -10.11 -10.70 -28.31
N ASN A 135 -10.48 -11.35 -29.41
CA ASN A 135 -9.56 -12.11 -30.26
C ASN A 135 -8.74 -11.18 -31.18
N ASP A 136 -7.88 -11.75 -32.02
CA ASP A 136 -7.07 -11.00 -32.99
C ASP A 136 -7.89 -10.19 -34.02
N LYS A 137 -9.16 -10.56 -34.23
CA LYS A 137 -10.11 -9.86 -35.10
C LYS A 137 -10.97 -8.83 -34.36
N GLN A 138 -10.65 -8.54 -33.09
CA GLN A 138 -11.42 -7.66 -32.19
C GLN A 138 -12.84 -8.15 -31.88
N GLU A 139 -13.09 -9.45 -32.07
CA GLU A 139 -14.37 -10.04 -31.71
C GLU A 139 -14.34 -10.52 -30.26
N PRO A 140 -15.46 -10.43 -29.53
CA PRO A 140 -15.54 -10.90 -28.15
C PRO A 140 -15.22 -12.38 -28.03
N ILE A 141 -14.40 -12.73 -27.04
CA ILE A 141 -14.12 -14.13 -26.70
C ILE A 141 -15.31 -14.70 -25.91
N SER A 142 -15.68 -15.95 -26.20
CA SER A 142 -16.73 -16.67 -25.44
C SER A 142 -16.37 -16.75 -23.95
N ALA A 143 -17.38 -16.70 -23.08
CA ALA A 143 -17.20 -16.84 -21.63
C ALA A 143 -16.57 -18.19 -21.23
N ASP A 144 -16.81 -19.24 -22.02
CA ASP A 144 -16.27 -20.59 -21.79
C ASP A 144 -14.84 -20.77 -22.31
N SER A 145 -14.21 -19.70 -22.82
CA SER A 145 -12.83 -19.77 -23.29
C SER A 145 -11.85 -19.82 -22.10
N HIS A 146 -10.84 -20.68 -22.20
CA HIS A 146 -9.74 -20.78 -21.24
C HIS A 146 -9.05 -19.43 -20.95
N TRP A 147 -9.10 -18.47 -21.87
CA TRP A 147 -8.55 -17.12 -21.66
C TRP A 147 -9.21 -16.37 -20.49
N ASN A 148 -10.47 -16.66 -20.16
CA ASN A 148 -11.11 -16.08 -18.97
C ASN A 148 -10.50 -16.62 -17.67
N ASP A 149 -10.10 -17.90 -17.66
CA ASP A 149 -9.44 -18.51 -16.52
C ASP A 149 -7.98 -18.03 -16.39
N GLU A 150 -7.28 -17.85 -17.51
CA GLU A 150 -5.94 -17.25 -17.53
C GLU A 150 -5.94 -15.84 -16.91
N VAL A 151 -6.93 -14.99 -17.22
CA VAL A 151 -7.03 -13.65 -16.61
C VAL A 151 -7.28 -13.72 -15.10
N LYS A 152 -8.15 -14.63 -14.62
CA LYS A 152 -8.36 -14.82 -13.18
C LYS A 152 -7.10 -15.32 -12.49
N MET A 153 -6.37 -16.24 -13.12
CA MET A 153 -5.09 -16.74 -12.63
C MET A 153 -4.06 -15.62 -12.56
N LEU A 154 -4.05 -14.72 -13.55
CA LEU A 154 -3.11 -13.61 -13.62
C LEU A 154 -3.30 -12.62 -12.48
N ASP A 155 -4.54 -12.28 -12.12
CA ASP A 155 -4.82 -11.44 -10.95
C ASP A 155 -4.28 -12.10 -9.67
N ALA A 156 -4.60 -13.38 -9.44
CA ALA A 156 -4.07 -14.12 -8.30
C ALA A 156 -2.53 -14.13 -8.25
N ARG A 157 -1.86 -14.32 -9.39
CA ARG A 157 -0.39 -14.32 -9.48
C ARG A 157 0.22 -12.94 -9.27
N LEU A 158 -0.49 -11.88 -9.63
CA LEU A 158 -0.10 -10.50 -9.32
C LEU A 158 -0.18 -10.23 -7.81
N GLN A 159 -1.24 -10.70 -7.13
CA GLN A 159 -1.33 -10.60 -5.67
C GLN A 159 -0.18 -11.38 -4.99
N GLN A 160 0.07 -12.61 -5.44
CA GLN A 160 1.15 -13.47 -4.91
C GLN A 160 2.56 -12.92 -5.12
N LEU A 161 2.77 -11.98 -6.05
CA LEU A 161 4.08 -11.36 -6.27
C LEU A 161 4.63 -10.70 -5.00
N PHE A 162 3.78 -9.97 -4.30
CA PHE A 162 4.19 -9.27 -3.08
C PHE A 162 4.37 -10.24 -1.91
N GLU A 163 3.60 -11.32 -1.87
CA GLU A 163 3.82 -12.43 -0.93
C GLU A 163 5.17 -13.13 -1.17
N SER A 164 5.57 -13.29 -2.44
CA SER A 164 6.85 -13.89 -2.82
C SER A 164 8.08 -13.05 -2.44
N SER A 165 7.88 -11.78 -2.03
CA SER A 165 8.96 -10.89 -1.62
C SER A 165 9.75 -11.41 -0.41
N VAL A 166 9.20 -12.36 0.36
CA VAL A 166 9.89 -13.08 1.43
C VAL A 166 11.18 -13.77 0.94
N TYR A 167 11.25 -14.14 -0.35
CA TYR A 167 12.40 -14.83 -0.93
C TYR A 167 13.44 -13.88 -1.55
N LEU A 168 13.19 -12.57 -1.59
CA LEU A 168 14.15 -11.58 -2.07
C LEU A 168 15.25 -11.38 -1.04
N ASP A 169 16.48 -11.08 -1.48
CA ASP A 169 17.51 -10.56 -0.58
C ASP A 169 17.18 -9.12 -0.13
N ASP A 170 17.91 -8.61 0.87
CA ASP A 170 17.62 -7.31 1.47
C ASP A 170 17.78 -6.15 0.47
N GLN A 171 18.72 -6.26 -0.47
CA GLN A 171 18.97 -5.23 -1.47
C GLN A 171 17.83 -5.17 -2.49
N ALA A 172 17.39 -6.33 -2.99
CA ALA A 172 16.28 -6.44 -3.92
C ALA A 172 14.94 -6.05 -3.28
N LEU A 173 14.73 -6.44 -2.01
CA LEU A 173 13.56 -6.00 -1.25
C LEU A 173 13.55 -4.48 -1.10
N ASN A 174 14.67 -3.87 -0.73
CA ASN A 174 14.73 -2.41 -0.59
C ASN A 174 14.46 -1.72 -1.93
N ALA A 175 15.02 -2.23 -3.04
CA ALA A 175 14.71 -1.71 -4.38
C ALA A 175 13.21 -1.78 -4.73
N LEU A 176 12.54 -2.89 -4.39
CA LEU A 176 11.09 -3.04 -4.55
C LEU A 176 10.31 -2.04 -3.70
N LEU A 177 10.65 -1.90 -2.41
CA LEU A 177 10.00 -0.96 -1.49
C LEU A 177 10.21 0.51 -1.92
N VAL A 178 11.41 0.87 -2.35
CA VAL A 178 11.72 2.20 -2.89
C VAL A 178 10.88 2.48 -4.13
N ALA A 179 10.78 1.54 -5.07
CA ALA A 179 9.97 1.69 -6.26
C ALA A 179 8.46 1.84 -5.93
N LEU A 180 7.95 1.03 -4.99
CA LEU A 180 6.57 1.16 -4.48
C LEU A 180 6.33 2.51 -3.77
N GLY A 181 7.29 2.98 -2.98
CA GLY A 181 7.24 4.28 -2.31
C GLY A 181 7.21 5.45 -3.30
N HIS A 182 8.05 5.40 -4.34
CA HIS A 182 8.04 6.36 -5.44
C HIS A 182 6.70 6.37 -6.18
N LEU A 183 6.19 5.21 -6.57
CA LEU A 183 4.90 5.09 -7.25
C LEU A 183 3.77 5.62 -6.36
N SER A 184 3.77 5.27 -5.08
CA SER A 184 2.79 5.77 -4.10
C SER A 184 2.82 7.29 -3.96
N SER A 185 4.01 7.89 -3.95
CA SER A 185 4.19 9.34 -3.88
C SER A 185 3.68 10.03 -5.16
N SER A 186 3.94 9.43 -6.33
CA SER A 186 3.45 9.90 -7.62
C SER A 186 1.92 9.86 -7.71
N SER A 187 1.30 8.73 -7.34
CA SER A 187 -0.16 8.56 -7.29
C SER A 187 -0.82 9.53 -6.31
N LEU A 188 -0.17 9.81 -5.17
CA LEU A 188 -0.64 10.78 -4.19
C LEU A 188 -0.51 12.24 -4.63
N ALA A 189 0.55 12.59 -5.35
CA ALA A 189 0.70 13.91 -5.95
C ALA A 189 -0.40 14.16 -6.99
N GLY A 190 -0.72 13.15 -7.81
CA GLY A 190 -1.82 13.20 -8.78
C GLY A 190 -3.20 13.44 -8.14
N LEU A 191 -3.45 12.85 -6.95
CA LEU A 191 -4.67 13.10 -6.17
C LEU A 191 -4.80 14.56 -5.70
N ALA A 192 -3.69 15.21 -5.36
CA ALA A 192 -3.70 16.60 -4.92
C ALA A 192 -3.99 17.58 -6.08
N THR A 193 -3.58 17.23 -7.30
CA THR A 193 -3.77 18.09 -8.49
C THR A 193 -5.19 18.05 -9.04
N THR A 194 -5.90 16.91 -8.97
CA THR A 194 -7.27 16.79 -9.52
C THR A 194 -8.32 17.50 -8.69
N MET A 195 -8.09 17.73 -7.40
CA MET A 195 -9.07 18.34 -6.50
C MET A 195 -8.95 19.86 -6.35
N ASN A 196 -7.89 20.48 -6.86
CA ASN A 196 -7.74 21.94 -6.86
C ASN A 196 -8.58 22.64 -7.95
N ASP A 197 -9.19 21.90 -8.88
CA ASP A 197 -10.04 22.44 -9.95
C ASP A 197 -11.54 22.43 -9.60
N SER A 198 -11.88 22.03 -8.37
CA SER A 198 -13.24 22.19 -7.82
C SER A 198 -13.29 23.46 -6.98
N GLY A 199 -14.04 24.47 -7.44
CA GLY A 199 -14.28 25.72 -6.71
C GLY A 199 -14.80 25.53 -5.27
N PRO A 200 -14.92 26.61 -4.49
CA PRO A 200 -15.12 26.52 -3.04
C PRO A 200 -16.45 25.84 -2.68
N VAL A 201 -16.37 24.62 -2.16
CA VAL A 201 -17.51 23.86 -1.64
C VAL A 201 -17.79 24.29 -0.20
N SER A 202 -19.03 24.77 0.01
CA SER A 202 -19.63 25.11 1.31
C SER A 202 -19.57 23.95 2.33
N PRO A 203 -19.59 24.24 3.64
CA PRO A 203 -19.36 23.24 4.68
C PRO A 203 -20.50 22.19 4.76
N PRO A 204 -20.19 20.93 5.11
CA PRO A 204 -21.19 19.87 5.22
C PRO A 204 -22.05 20.02 6.47
N THR A 205 -23.37 19.93 6.26
CA THR A 205 -24.41 19.80 7.29
C THR A 205 -24.19 18.51 8.09
N GLN A 206 -24.07 18.65 9.42
CA GLN A 206 -23.98 17.54 10.35
C GLN A 206 -25.34 16.82 10.47
N VAL A 207 -25.37 15.53 10.13
CA VAL A 207 -26.42 14.62 10.58
C VAL A 207 -25.85 13.82 11.74
N GLN A 208 -26.42 14.04 12.93
CA GLN A 208 -26.10 13.30 14.15
C GLN A 208 -26.70 11.90 14.05
N SER A 209 -25.91 10.87 14.35
CA SER A 209 -26.42 9.55 14.71
C SER A 209 -25.76 9.07 16.00
N SER A 210 -26.59 8.58 16.89
CA SER A 210 -26.35 8.33 18.30
C SER A 210 -25.67 6.98 18.54
N GLN A 211 -24.94 6.91 19.65
CA GLN A 211 -24.18 5.75 20.16
C GLN A 211 -25.06 4.54 20.53
N SER A 212 -24.48 3.34 20.38
CA SER A 212 -24.65 2.25 21.35
C SER A 212 -23.42 1.31 21.34
N THR A 213 -23.24 0.62 22.45
CA THR A 213 -22.04 0.11 23.11
C THR A 213 -21.53 -1.26 22.61
N GLU A 214 -20.25 -1.55 22.92
CA GLU A 214 -19.60 -2.86 23.13
C GLU A 214 -19.17 -3.75 21.92
N SER A 215 -17.84 -3.84 21.70
CA SER A 215 -17.01 -5.04 21.44
C SER A 215 -15.75 -4.69 20.60
N THR A 216 -14.58 -4.59 21.26
CA THR A 216 -13.41 -3.80 20.79
C THR A 216 -12.43 -4.51 19.83
N SER A 217 -12.63 -5.76 19.39
CA SER A 217 -11.63 -6.44 18.52
C SER A 217 -11.97 -6.47 17.02
N LEU A 218 -13.23 -6.25 16.64
CA LEU A 218 -13.69 -6.33 15.24
C LEU A 218 -13.78 -4.98 14.53
N HIS A 219 -13.79 -3.87 15.27
CA HIS A 219 -13.96 -2.52 14.72
C HIS A 219 -12.74 -2.07 13.90
N ASN A 220 -11.52 -2.38 14.35
CA ASN A 220 -10.30 -1.89 13.71
C ASN A 220 -10.08 -2.50 12.31
N THR A 221 -10.42 -3.77 12.11
CA THR A 221 -10.31 -4.42 10.80
C THR A 221 -11.34 -3.87 9.80
N LEU A 222 -12.56 -3.57 10.25
CA LEU A 222 -13.61 -3.00 9.40
C LEU A 222 -13.34 -1.53 9.05
N GLU A 223 -12.88 -0.73 10.01
CA GLU A 223 -12.51 0.66 9.80
C GLU A 223 -11.26 0.80 8.91
N MET A 224 -10.31 -0.13 9.03
CA MET A 224 -9.19 -0.24 8.10
C MET A 224 -9.63 -0.65 6.71
N LYS A 225 -10.50 -1.65 6.56
CA LYS A 225 -11.01 -2.07 5.25
C LYS A 225 -11.79 -0.94 4.55
N GLU A 226 -12.57 -0.17 5.31
CA GLU A 226 -13.30 1.00 4.79
C GLU A 226 -12.36 2.15 4.40
N THR A 227 -11.30 2.39 5.18
CA THR A 227 -10.28 3.40 4.87
C THR A 227 -9.39 2.95 3.70
N LEU A 228 -9.09 1.66 3.60
CA LEU A 228 -8.33 1.01 2.53
C LEU A 228 -9.07 1.07 1.18
N GLU A 229 -10.39 0.90 1.16
CA GLU A 229 -11.19 1.11 -0.06
C GLU A 229 -11.26 2.59 -0.47
N LYS A 230 -11.18 3.52 0.49
CA LYS A 230 -11.09 4.95 0.21
C LYS A 230 -9.71 5.35 -0.29
N VAL A 231 -8.65 4.70 0.18
CA VAL A 231 -7.27 4.87 -0.31
C VAL A 231 -7.08 4.01 -1.55
N LYS A 232 -7.55 4.51 -2.70
CA LYS A 232 -7.50 3.85 -4.02
C LYS A 232 -6.07 3.64 -4.59
N SER A 233 -5.02 3.81 -3.80
CA SER A 233 -3.63 3.71 -4.27
C SER A 233 -3.14 2.27 -4.17
N PHE A 234 -3.03 1.61 -5.33
CA PHE A 234 -2.39 0.29 -5.45
C PHE A 234 -1.02 0.25 -4.77
N ALA A 235 -0.16 1.21 -5.10
CA ALA A 235 1.22 1.23 -4.63
C ALA A 235 1.32 1.31 -3.11
N LEU A 236 0.49 2.12 -2.46
CA LEU A 236 0.53 2.24 -1.00
C LEU A 236 0.05 0.96 -0.30
N ARG A 237 -0.99 0.29 -0.83
CA ARG A 237 -1.45 -1.00 -0.31
C ARG A 237 -0.35 -2.06 -0.42
N LYS A 238 0.23 -2.18 -1.62
CA LYS A 238 1.31 -3.15 -1.88
C LYS A 238 2.59 -2.85 -1.13
N PHE A 239 2.88 -1.58 -0.86
CA PHE A 239 3.97 -1.18 0.02
C PHE A 239 3.79 -1.76 1.43
N VAL A 240 2.63 -1.56 2.04
CA VAL A 240 2.35 -2.07 3.39
C VAL A 240 2.33 -3.60 3.42
N GLU A 241 1.65 -4.25 2.48
CA GLU A 241 1.62 -5.72 2.39
C GLU A 241 3.04 -6.31 2.27
N THR A 242 3.89 -5.69 1.45
CA THR A 242 5.30 -6.12 1.30
C THR A 242 6.07 -5.98 2.61
N MET A 243 5.85 -4.90 3.37
CA MET A 243 6.46 -4.74 4.69
C MET A 243 6.00 -5.82 5.68
N GLU A 244 4.70 -6.15 5.67
CA GLU A 244 4.13 -7.15 6.58
C GLU A 244 4.65 -8.56 6.31
N VAL A 245 4.82 -8.93 5.04
CA VAL A 245 5.41 -10.22 4.64
C VAL A 245 6.87 -10.32 5.11
N ASN A 246 7.58 -9.20 5.17
CA ASN A 246 9.01 -9.15 5.52
C ASN A 246 9.26 -8.67 6.96
N ILE A 247 8.27 -8.81 7.85
CA ILE A 247 8.34 -8.26 9.22
C ILE A 247 9.52 -8.79 10.05
N TYR A 248 9.98 -10.01 9.77
CA TYR A 248 11.06 -10.69 10.48
C TYR A 248 12.45 -10.04 10.30
N ARG A 249 12.59 -9.22 9.26
CA ARG A 249 13.81 -8.47 8.91
C ARG A 249 13.51 -6.97 8.73
N LEU A 250 12.48 -6.47 9.42
CA LEU A 250 12.02 -5.09 9.32
C LEU A 250 13.15 -4.08 9.58
N ASP A 251 14.09 -4.43 10.46
CA ASP A 251 15.26 -3.63 10.82
C ASP A 251 16.14 -3.25 9.62
N THR A 252 16.21 -4.08 8.58
CA THR A 252 17.05 -3.83 7.41
C THR A 252 16.51 -2.72 6.50
N PHE A 253 15.20 -2.46 6.54
CA PHE A 253 14.54 -1.49 5.66
C PHE A 253 13.64 -0.48 6.38
N TRP A 254 13.55 -0.53 7.72
CA TRP A 254 12.63 0.30 8.50
C TRP A 254 12.85 1.80 8.30
N THR A 255 14.10 2.25 8.24
CA THR A 255 14.43 3.67 8.09
C THR A 255 13.83 4.25 6.82
N ASP A 256 14.02 3.56 5.69
CA ASP A 256 13.50 3.97 4.39
C ASP A 256 11.97 3.84 4.37
N ALA A 257 11.45 2.73 4.91
CA ALA A 257 10.03 2.47 4.89
C ALA A 257 9.22 3.45 5.75
N TYR A 258 9.73 3.76 6.95
CA TYR A 258 9.16 4.80 7.80
C TYR A 258 9.28 6.18 7.14
N GLY A 259 10.36 6.46 6.42
CA GLY A 259 10.50 7.70 5.66
C GLY A 259 9.31 7.94 4.73
N HIS A 260 8.90 6.90 3.99
CA HIS A 260 7.70 6.95 3.15
C HIS A 260 6.40 7.06 3.97
N LEU A 261 6.21 6.23 4.99
CA LEU A 261 5.01 6.31 5.85
C LEU A 261 4.88 7.69 6.52
N HIS A 262 5.98 8.32 6.91
CA HIS A 262 5.99 9.66 7.49
C HIS A 262 5.49 10.72 6.50
N LEU A 263 5.80 10.59 5.21
CA LEU A 263 5.25 11.45 4.15
C LEU A 263 3.73 11.26 4.01
N VAL A 264 3.26 10.01 4.07
CA VAL A 264 1.83 9.66 4.02
C VAL A 264 1.09 10.24 5.24
N ILE A 265 1.65 10.05 6.44
CA ILE A 265 1.08 10.51 7.72
C ILE A 265 1.06 12.05 7.82
N ASN A 266 2.04 12.74 7.25
CA ASN A 266 2.08 14.20 7.23
C ASN A 266 1.49 14.82 5.96
N ASN A 267 0.65 14.08 5.24
CA ASN A 267 0.04 14.59 4.03
C ASN A 267 -0.81 15.85 4.32
N LYS A 268 -0.58 16.91 3.54
CA LYS A 268 -1.19 18.21 3.76
C LYS A 268 -2.68 18.27 3.46
N TYR A 269 -3.14 17.51 2.46
CA TYR A 269 -4.43 17.71 1.84
C TYR A 269 -5.46 16.67 2.30
N HIS A 270 -5.03 15.48 2.70
CA HIS A 270 -5.94 14.35 2.95
C HIS A 270 -5.86 13.81 4.38
N PRO A 271 -6.78 14.20 5.29
CA PRO A 271 -6.86 13.65 6.65
C PRO A 271 -7.05 12.13 6.68
N GLN A 272 -7.82 11.57 5.73
CA GLN A 272 -8.03 10.12 5.63
C GLN A 272 -6.73 9.38 5.35
N LEU A 273 -5.83 9.98 4.56
CA LEU A 273 -4.53 9.40 4.27
C LEU A 273 -3.61 9.47 5.49
N ARG A 274 -3.70 10.55 6.27
CA ARG A 274 -2.97 10.64 7.55
C ARG A 274 -3.41 9.57 8.52
N LYS A 275 -4.73 9.38 8.65
CA LYS A 275 -5.32 8.32 9.48
C LYS A 275 -4.89 6.94 9.00
N PHE A 276 -4.98 6.68 7.71
CA PHE A 276 -4.53 5.43 7.09
C PHE A 276 -3.04 5.15 7.40
N GLY A 277 -2.16 6.13 7.14
CA GLY A 277 -0.74 5.99 7.41
C GLY A 277 -0.44 5.71 8.88
N MET A 278 -1.17 6.35 9.80
CA MET A 278 -1.03 6.10 11.24
C MET A 278 -1.45 4.68 11.61
N SER A 279 -2.53 4.18 11.02
CA SER A 279 -2.98 2.82 11.28
C SER A 279 -2.04 1.77 10.68
N CYS A 280 -1.48 2.00 9.49
CA CYS A 280 -0.44 1.13 8.93
C CYS A 280 0.80 1.10 9.83
N LEU A 281 1.24 2.27 10.31
CA LEU A 281 2.35 2.38 11.24
C LEU A 281 2.11 1.55 12.50
N LEU A 282 0.94 1.69 13.12
CA LEU A 282 0.53 0.90 14.28
C LEU A 282 0.51 -0.60 13.97
N GLN A 283 -0.12 -1.02 12.87
CA GLN A 283 -0.20 -2.44 12.49
C GLN A 283 1.17 -3.08 12.31
N ILE A 284 2.08 -2.39 11.61
CA ILE A 284 3.45 -2.87 11.40
C ILE A 284 4.18 -2.96 12.75
N GLN A 285 4.05 -1.97 13.63
CA GLN A 285 4.70 -1.98 14.94
C GLN A 285 4.13 -3.08 15.86
N LEU A 286 2.82 -3.31 15.87
CA LEU A 286 2.18 -4.40 16.61
C LEU A 286 2.68 -5.78 16.12
N LYS A 287 2.69 -5.98 14.79
CA LYS A 287 3.21 -7.20 14.17
C LYS A 287 4.69 -7.39 14.46
N ALA A 288 5.50 -6.35 14.35
CA ALA A 288 6.93 -6.42 14.66
C ALA A 288 7.17 -6.76 16.12
N LEU A 289 6.51 -6.09 17.07
CA LEU A 289 6.67 -6.36 18.50
C LEU A 289 6.24 -7.78 18.86
N THR A 290 5.11 -8.24 18.31
CA THR A 290 4.58 -9.58 18.61
C THR A 290 5.40 -10.69 17.95
N SER A 291 5.75 -10.56 16.67
CA SER A 291 6.48 -11.60 15.94
C SER A 291 7.97 -11.66 16.30
N VAL A 292 8.63 -10.51 16.42
CA VAL A 292 10.08 -10.44 16.66
C VAL A 292 10.40 -10.67 18.13
N TYR A 293 9.58 -10.18 19.06
CA TYR A 293 9.88 -10.25 20.51
C TYR A 293 8.99 -11.23 21.28
N GLY A 294 7.81 -11.58 20.75
CA GLY A 294 6.99 -12.66 21.33
C GLY A 294 7.67 -14.02 21.18
N ALA A 295 8.22 -14.33 20.00
CA ALA A 295 8.91 -15.59 19.74
C ALA A 295 10.14 -15.80 20.65
N HIS A 296 10.87 -14.74 21.00
CA HIS A 296 12.01 -14.82 21.93
C HIS A 296 11.58 -15.15 23.37
N ARG A 297 10.37 -14.75 23.79
CA ARG A 297 9.88 -14.98 25.14
C ARG A 297 9.29 -16.38 25.31
N ASP A 298 8.60 -16.89 24.30
CA ASP A 298 8.07 -18.26 24.33
C ASP A 298 9.20 -19.29 24.29
N ASN A 299 10.23 -19.06 23.47
CA ASN A 299 11.42 -19.91 23.43
C ASN A 299 12.28 -19.83 24.70
N ALA A 300 12.35 -18.66 25.36
CA ALA A 300 13.09 -18.50 26.63
C ALA A 300 12.41 -19.19 27.82
N ASN A 301 11.12 -19.51 27.72
CA ASN A 301 10.39 -20.25 28.74
C ASN A 301 10.45 -21.77 28.55
N ASP A 302 10.69 -22.25 27.33
CA ASP A 302 10.80 -23.69 27.02
C ASP A 302 12.24 -24.22 27.04
N GLU A 303 13.23 -23.44 26.59
CA GLU A 303 14.64 -23.82 26.74
C GLU A 303 15.25 -23.04 27.90
N SER A 304 15.18 -23.61 29.11
CA SER A 304 15.96 -23.06 30.22
C SER A 304 17.42 -22.99 29.77
N ALA A 305 18.08 -21.86 29.98
CA ALA A 305 19.49 -21.65 29.63
C ALA A 305 20.42 -22.77 30.17
N ASP A 306 19.96 -23.49 31.19
CA ASP A 306 20.58 -24.68 31.78
C ASP A 306 20.57 -25.92 30.87
N GLU A 307 19.57 -26.12 30.02
CA GLU A 307 19.51 -27.24 29.07
C GLU A 307 20.41 -27.02 27.85
N ILE A 308 20.44 -25.80 27.30
CA ILE A 308 21.37 -25.42 26.22
C ILE A 308 22.83 -25.53 26.72
N ALA A 309 23.10 -25.12 27.96
CA ALA A 309 24.41 -25.27 28.59
C ALA A 309 24.80 -26.74 28.78
N LYS A 310 23.86 -27.60 29.22
CA LYS A 310 24.09 -29.05 29.35
C LYS A 310 24.29 -29.74 28.01
N GLN A 311 23.56 -29.35 26.96
CA GLN A 311 23.68 -29.95 25.63
C GLN A 311 25.00 -29.55 24.95
N ALA A 312 25.42 -28.29 25.10
CA ALA A 312 26.73 -27.82 24.66
C ALA A 312 27.89 -28.49 25.43
N GLN A 313 27.72 -28.73 26.74
CA GLN A 313 28.70 -29.43 27.57
C GLN A 313 28.80 -30.92 27.20
N ASN A 314 27.69 -31.59 26.88
CA ASN A 314 27.67 -32.98 26.43
C ASN A 314 28.29 -33.14 25.02
N MET A 315 28.10 -32.18 24.11
CA MET A 315 28.78 -32.18 22.81
C MET A 315 30.28 -31.91 22.91
N ALA A 316 30.71 -31.08 23.88
CA ALA A 316 32.13 -30.80 24.13
C ALA A 316 32.90 -32.01 24.71
N ILE A 317 32.21 -32.92 25.42
CA ILE A 317 32.83 -34.13 25.99
C ILE A 317 33.08 -35.21 24.92
N SER A 318 32.29 -35.24 23.83
CA SER A 318 32.38 -36.26 22.77
C SER A 318 33.51 -36.01 21.74
N ASN A 319 33.91 -34.75 21.52
CA ASN A 319 34.87 -34.37 20.46
C ASN A 319 36.22 -33.90 21.01
N ASN A 320 37.04 -34.83 21.51
CA ASN A 320 38.38 -34.49 22.00
C ASN A 320 39.45 -34.63 20.89
N ALA A 321 39.48 -33.68 19.94
CA ALA A 321 40.62 -33.47 19.04
C ALA A 321 40.63 -32.12 18.26
N ASN A 322 40.06 -31.00 18.74
CA ASN A 322 40.47 -29.65 18.26
C ASN A 322 39.97 -28.48 19.14
N LEU A 323 40.07 -28.62 20.46
CA LEU A 323 39.35 -27.81 21.45
C LEU A 323 39.61 -26.29 21.40
N GLN A 324 40.73 -25.82 20.82
CA GLN A 324 41.04 -24.38 20.74
C GLN A 324 40.47 -23.69 19.50
N ALA A 325 40.43 -24.37 18.35
CA ALA A 325 39.83 -23.83 17.13
C ALA A 325 38.31 -23.75 17.25
N THR A 326 37.66 -24.82 17.75
CA THR A 326 36.22 -24.84 18.01
C THR A 326 35.81 -23.89 19.12
N LYS A 327 36.59 -23.70 20.19
CA LYS A 327 36.29 -22.66 21.20
C LYS A 327 36.31 -21.25 20.62
N LYS A 328 37.23 -20.95 19.70
CA LYS A 328 37.31 -19.63 19.04
C LYS A 328 36.12 -19.43 18.09
N GLU A 329 35.76 -20.46 17.34
CA GLU A 329 34.64 -20.44 16.39
C GLU A 329 33.28 -20.36 17.10
N ILE A 330 33.08 -21.14 18.17
CA ILE A 330 31.91 -21.05 19.05
C ILE A 330 31.84 -19.66 19.69
N LYS A 331 32.96 -19.14 20.23
CA LYS A 331 32.98 -17.80 20.84
C LYS A 331 32.67 -16.71 19.81
N GLN A 332 33.18 -16.83 18.58
CA GLN A 332 32.88 -15.92 17.48
C GLN A 332 31.39 -15.98 17.12
N GLN A 333 30.83 -17.18 17.01
CA GLN A 333 29.42 -17.40 16.67
C GLN A 333 28.48 -16.94 17.80
N THR A 334 28.84 -17.17 19.07
CA THR A 334 28.12 -16.63 20.23
C THR A 334 28.18 -15.10 20.27
N VAL A 335 29.32 -14.48 19.96
CA VAL A 335 29.42 -13.01 19.89
C VAL A 335 28.54 -12.46 18.77
N VAL A 336 28.50 -13.09 17.59
CA VAL A 336 27.61 -12.69 16.50
C VAL A 336 26.14 -12.82 16.90
N LEU A 337 25.75 -13.92 17.55
CA LEU A 337 24.39 -14.11 18.05
C LEU A 337 24.00 -13.05 19.09
N ILE A 338 24.90 -12.75 20.03
CA ILE A 338 24.66 -11.70 21.04
C ILE A 338 24.54 -10.33 20.39
N MET A 339 25.42 -9.99 19.44
CA MET A 339 25.35 -8.71 18.72
C MET A 339 24.03 -8.59 17.94
N ASN A 340 23.62 -9.64 17.23
CA ASN A 340 22.33 -9.65 16.54
C ASN A 340 21.13 -9.51 17.50
N SER A 341 21.20 -10.13 18.69
CA SER A 341 20.17 -9.94 19.73
C SER A 341 20.17 -8.53 20.30
N LEU A 342 21.33 -7.91 20.50
CA LEU A 342 21.46 -6.53 20.99
C LEU A 342 20.99 -5.52 19.93
N GLU A 343 21.33 -5.71 18.67
CA GLU A 343 20.85 -4.89 17.54
C GLU A 343 19.32 -4.97 17.42
N LYS A 344 18.74 -6.17 17.56
CA LYS A 344 17.29 -6.33 17.62
C LYS A 344 16.69 -5.61 18.83
N ILE A 345 17.29 -5.70 20.01
CA ILE A 345 16.82 -4.96 21.18
C ILE A 345 16.87 -3.45 20.90
N GLU A 346 17.97 -2.93 20.37
CA GLU A 346 18.15 -1.51 20.07
C GLU A 346 17.22 -1.00 18.96
N PHE A 347 16.87 -1.87 18.01
CA PHE A 347 15.87 -1.60 16.97
C PHE A 347 14.52 -1.19 17.55
N GLN A 348 14.13 -1.69 18.74
CA GLN A 348 12.88 -1.31 19.39
C GLN A 348 12.75 0.21 19.63
N LYS A 349 13.86 0.89 19.95
CA LYS A 349 13.87 2.35 20.10
C LYS A 349 13.58 3.04 18.77
N THR A 350 14.24 2.59 17.70
CA THR A 350 14.04 3.12 16.35
C THR A 350 12.62 2.86 15.86
N LEU A 351 12.08 1.68 16.16
CA LEU A 351 10.71 1.26 15.85
C LEU A 351 9.68 2.18 16.51
N LEU A 352 9.88 2.60 17.76
CA LEU A 352 8.94 3.44 18.52
C LEU A 352 9.19 4.95 18.38
N SER A 353 10.39 5.37 17.96
CA SER A 353 10.75 6.78 17.73
C SER A 353 9.79 7.59 16.84
N PRO A 354 9.04 6.99 15.89
CA PRO A 354 8.04 7.72 15.12
C PRO A 354 7.03 8.49 15.96
N TYR A 355 6.59 7.96 17.10
CA TYR A 355 5.51 8.58 17.85
C TYR A 355 5.91 9.94 18.43
N THR A 356 7.14 10.09 18.94
CA THR A 356 7.65 11.37 19.43
C THR A 356 7.69 12.41 18.30
N LYS A 357 8.16 12.01 17.11
CA LYS A 357 8.21 12.89 15.92
C LYS A 357 6.80 13.28 15.45
N LEU A 358 5.89 12.32 15.39
CA LEU A 358 4.52 12.51 14.90
C LEU A 358 3.65 13.27 15.90
N PHE A 359 3.93 13.19 17.21
CA PHE A 359 3.26 14.02 18.21
C PHE A 359 3.60 15.50 18.06
N ALA A 360 4.76 15.83 17.48
CA ALA A 360 5.10 17.20 17.10
C ALA A 360 4.40 17.66 15.79
N SER A 361 3.55 16.84 15.19
CA SER A 361 2.85 17.18 13.95
C SER A 361 1.93 18.40 14.13
N LYS A 362 1.87 19.25 13.10
CA LYS A 362 0.97 20.41 13.06
C LYS A 362 -0.51 20.02 12.92
N TYR A 363 -0.79 18.77 12.58
CA TYR A 363 -2.15 18.26 12.36
C TYR A 363 -2.73 17.72 13.66
N ASP A 364 -3.85 18.31 14.11
CA ASP A 364 -4.50 17.96 15.38
C ASP A 364 -4.97 16.49 15.39
N ASP A 365 -5.49 16.00 14.26
CA ASP A 365 -5.93 14.62 14.05
C ASP A 365 -4.77 13.61 14.10
N THR A 366 -3.60 13.97 13.56
CA THR A 366 -2.40 13.13 13.67
C THR A 366 -1.95 12.98 15.12
N ARG A 367 -1.91 14.08 15.89
CA ARG A 367 -1.52 14.02 17.31
C ARG A 367 -2.50 13.21 18.14
N GLU A 368 -3.81 13.35 17.89
CA GLU A 368 -4.83 12.53 18.53
C GLU A 368 -4.63 11.04 18.21
N GLN A 369 -4.38 10.71 16.94
CA GLN A 369 -4.17 9.33 16.52
C GLN A 369 -2.88 8.74 17.10
N VAL A 370 -1.82 9.53 17.28
CA VAL A 370 -0.60 9.09 17.97
C VAL A 370 -0.90 8.60 19.38
N ILE A 371 -1.69 9.35 20.16
CA ILE A 371 -2.06 8.95 21.52
C ILE A 371 -2.88 7.65 21.50
N LYS A 372 -3.88 7.55 20.61
CA LYS A 372 -4.69 6.34 20.44
C LYS A 372 -3.84 5.12 20.09
N SER A 373 -2.96 5.26 19.10
CA SER A 373 -2.05 4.20 18.67
C SER A 373 -1.10 3.76 19.77
N VAL A 374 -0.60 4.69 20.60
CA VAL A 374 0.27 4.34 21.73
C VAL A 374 -0.51 3.62 22.83
N SER A 375 -1.74 4.03 23.13
CA SER A 375 -2.62 3.28 24.05
C SER A 375 -2.82 1.85 23.56
N GLU A 376 -3.20 1.69 22.29
CA GLU A 376 -3.43 0.39 21.68
C GLU A 376 -2.17 -0.48 21.64
N LEU A 377 -1.01 0.12 21.34
CA LEU A 377 0.28 -0.56 21.36
C LEU A 377 0.66 -1.04 22.76
N LEU A 378 0.40 -0.22 23.79
CA LEU A 378 0.65 -0.60 25.19
C LEU A 378 -0.30 -1.70 25.66
N GLU A 379 -1.58 -1.62 25.28
CA GLU A 379 -2.60 -2.62 25.61
C GLU A 379 -2.27 -3.99 24.98
N GLN A 380 -1.82 -4.02 23.73
CA GLN A 380 -1.59 -5.27 22.99
C GLN A 380 -0.16 -5.82 23.13
N CYS A 381 0.84 -4.94 23.18
CA CYS A 381 2.25 -5.33 23.10
C CYS A 381 3.10 -4.81 24.25
N GLY A 382 2.53 -4.15 25.27
CA GLY A 382 3.29 -3.54 26.37
C GLY A 382 4.27 -4.50 27.06
N GLN A 383 3.92 -5.78 27.16
CA GLN A 383 4.75 -6.83 27.75
C GLN A 383 5.99 -7.22 26.94
N TYR A 384 6.05 -6.85 25.66
CA TYR A 384 7.18 -7.10 24.76
C TYR A 384 8.11 -5.88 24.67
N ILE A 385 7.73 -4.75 25.29
CA ILE A 385 8.53 -3.53 25.32
C ILE A 385 9.58 -3.65 26.41
N THR A 386 10.85 -3.54 26.03
CA THR A 386 12.01 -3.63 26.91
C THR A 386 12.76 -2.30 26.90
N VAL A 387 13.64 -2.07 25.92
CA VAL A 387 14.43 -0.82 25.81
C VAL A 387 13.67 0.33 25.17
N GLY A 388 12.44 0.08 24.68
CA GLY A 388 11.56 1.08 24.09
C GLY A 388 10.83 2.00 25.08
N TRP A 389 10.80 1.64 26.37
CA TRP A 389 10.08 2.41 27.40
C TRP A 389 10.51 3.87 27.53
N PRO A 390 11.80 4.24 27.48
CA PRO A 390 12.22 5.64 27.53
C PRO A 390 11.55 6.51 26.47
N THR A 391 11.39 6.01 25.24
CA THR A 391 10.72 6.72 24.14
C THR A 391 9.23 6.95 24.43
N ILE A 392 8.57 5.95 25.03
CA ILE A 392 7.15 6.07 25.41
C ILE A 392 6.99 7.05 26.57
N VAL A 393 7.85 7.00 27.58
CA VAL A 393 7.82 7.93 28.71
C VAL A 393 8.11 9.37 28.26
N GLU A 394 9.06 9.56 27.34
CA GLU A 394 9.33 10.87 26.72
C GLU A 394 8.09 11.40 26.00
N LEU A 395 7.41 10.56 25.22
CA LEU A 395 6.17 10.94 24.56
C LEU A 395 5.09 11.33 25.57
N LEU A 396 4.86 10.52 26.62
CA LEU A 396 3.87 10.81 27.65
C LEU A 396 4.19 12.12 28.38
N HIS A 397 5.47 12.40 28.62
CA HIS A 397 5.93 13.67 29.13
C HIS A 397 5.56 14.81 28.17
N CYS A 398 5.75 14.66 26.85
CA CYS A 398 5.27 15.65 25.87
C CYS A 398 3.75 15.85 25.94
N VAL A 399 2.95 14.80 26.13
CA VAL A 399 1.49 14.91 26.23
C VAL A 399 1.07 15.71 27.48
N VAL A 400 1.72 15.47 28.61
CA VAL A 400 1.39 16.10 29.90
C VAL A 400 1.87 17.55 29.97
N PHE A 401 3.06 17.84 29.43
CA PHE A 401 3.73 19.12 29.63
C PHE A 401 3.64 20.10 28.47
N ILE A 402 3.18 19.71 27.27
CA ILE A 402 2.89 20.67 26.20
C ILE A 402 1.53 21.30 26.50
N PRO A 403 1.47 22.60 26.87
CA PRO A 403 0.19 23.28 27.00
C PRO A 403 -0.47 23.27 25.63
N PHE A 404 -1.61 22.57 25.52
CA PHE A 404 -2.49 22.59 24.35
C PHE A 404 -2.62 24.03 23.90
N GLN A 405 -1.99 24.39 22.77
CA GLN A 405 -1.98 25.75 22.25
C GLN A 405 -3.44 26.16 22.03
N LYS A 406 -4.00 26.93 22.97
CA LYS A 406 -5.36 27.45 22.92
C LYS A 406 -5.47 28.27 21.63
N LYS A 407 -6.08 27.70 20.59
CA LYS A 407 -6.64 28.47 19.48
C LYS A 407 -7.63 29.45 20.12
N LYS A 408 -7.26 30.74 20.20
CA LYS A 408 -8.19 31.83 20.47
C LYS A 408 -9.22 31.85 19.33
N LYS A 409 -10.30 31.10 19.47
CA LYS A 409 -11.58 31.42 18.84
C LYS A 409 -12.58 31.63 19.98
N LYS A 410 -13.06 32.86 20.08
CA LYS A 410 -14.20 33.24 20.93
C LYS A 410 -15.39 32.37 20.52
N GLY A 411 -16.00 31.69 21.49
CA GLY A 411 -17.32 31.06 21.35
C GLY A 411 -17.41 29.67 21.97
N ARG A 412 -17.99 29.62 23.18
CA ARG A 412 -18.76 28.53 23.83
C ARG A 412 -18.33 27.09 23.43
N GLY A 413 -17.71 26.28 24.27
CA GLY A 413 -18.16 25.87 25.60
C GLY A 413 -18.20 24.33 25.59
N THR A 414 -17.64 23.71 26.63
CA THR A 414 -17.69 22.26 26.99
C THR A 414 -17.14 21.25 25.97
N PHE A 415 -15.99 20.63 26.28
CA PHE A 415 -15.82 19.18 26.49
C PHE A 415 -14.34 18.85 26.76
N PHE A 416 -14.11 17.79 27.53
CA PHE A 416 -12.84 17.24 28.05
C PHE A 416 -12.34 17.77 29.39
N LYS A 417 -12.98 17.23 30.44
CA LYS A 417 -12.43 17.12 31.79
C LYS A 417 -12.64 15.69 32.28
N THR A 418 -11.96 14.70 31.68
CA THR A 418 -11.84 13.35 32.27
C THR A 418 -10.63 12.64 31.67
N CYS A 419 -9.54 12.55 32.45
CA CYS A 419 -8.55 11.46 32.47
C CYS A 419 -7.39 11.91 33.37
N MET A 420 -7.65 11.90 34.67
CA MET A 420 -6.64 11.86 35.73
C MET A 420 -7.37 11.27 36.93
N LEU A 421 -7.34 9.94 37.01
CA LEU A 421 -7.58 9.13 38.22
C LEU A 421 -7.50 7.65 37.83
N VAL A 422 -6.29 7.14 37.58
CA VAL A 422 -5.94 5.74 37.90
C VAL A 422 -4.45 5.70 38.24
N THR A 423 -4.13 5.88 39.52
CA THR A 423 -3.04 5.19 40.20
C THR A 423 -3.41 5.16 41.68
N GLY A 424 -3.70 3.95 42.17
CA GLY A 424 -3.42 3.60 43.56
C GLY A 424 -1.94 3.32 43.73
#